data_AF-A0A0R1LL53-F1
#
_entry.id   AF-A0A0R1LL53-F1
#
_cell.length_a   1.000
_cell.length_b   1.000
_cell.length_c   1.000
_cell.angle_alpha   90.00
_cell.angle_beta   90.00
_cell.angle_gamma   90.00
#
_symmetry.space_group_name_H-M   'P 1'
#
loop_
_entity.id
_entity.type
_entity.pdbx_description
1 polymer ?
#
loop_
_entity_poly.entity_id
_entity_poly.type
_entity_poly.pdbx_seq_one_letter_code
_entity_poly.pdbx_strand_id
1 'polypeptide(L)'
;MQRYNATWAYQQAYNADYATAHANGSRLMANANVKKLLADLKEQQQADLFLTSEDILREYAKQAFSSLGDIIKYNVQKEIATDPETGTVLDTSDNPVKFHVTDIYLKPSDDIDWSVVKSIHKGRDGLVVELYDKQKAMRELIDRLPAAKVTDSDEDSLLQAIITRAKQSNLLKGDDD
;
A
#
# COMPACT_ATOMS: atom_id res chain seq x y z
N MET A 1 -47.17 -17.19 -30.28
CA MET A 1 -47.01 -18.19 -29.20
C MET A 1 -45.57 -18.70 -29.21
N GLN A 2 -44.65 -18.06 -28.48
CA GLN A 2 -43.28 -18.57 -28.27
C GLN A 2 -43.33 -19.76 -27.32
N ARG A 3 -42.72 -20.89 -27.70
CA ARG A 3 -42.69 -22.12 -26.89
C ARG A 3 -41.40 -22.16 -26.06
N TYR A 4 -41.50 -21.95 -24.74
CA TYR A 4 -40.37 -21.98 -23.79
C TYR A 4 -40.03 -23.38 -23.27
N ASN A 5 -40.15 -24.44 -24.09
CA ASN A 5 -39.83 -25.80 -23.63
C ASN A 5 -38.36 -26.15 -23.92
N ALA A 6 -37.75 -26.95 -23.04
CA ALA A 6 -36.32 -27.29 -23.11
C ALA A 6 -35.93 -27.98 -24.43
N THR A 7 -36.86 -28.73 -25.02
CA THR A 7 -36.72 -29.35 -26.35
C THR A 7 -36.55 -28.30 -27.43
N TRP A 8 -37.43 -27.29 -27.51
CA TRP A 8 -37.31 -26.23 -28.51
C TRP A 8 -36.03 -25.42 -28.34
N ALA A 9 -35.64 -25.09 -27.10
CA ALA A 9 -34.37 -24.41 -26.82
C ALA A 9 -33.16 -25.23 -27.31
N TYR A 10 -33.16 -26.54 -27.11
CA TYR A 10 -32.11 -27.43 -27.62
C TYR A 10 -32.08 -27.49 -29.14
N GLN A 11 -33.25 -27.57 -29.80
CA GLN A 11 -33.34 -27.55 -31.27
C GLN A 11 -32.75 -26.25 -31.84
N GLN A 12 -33.06 -25.10 -31.24
CA GLN A 12 -32.52 -23.82 -31.70
C GLN A 12 -31.02 -23.68 -31.45
N ALA A 13 -30.52 -24.15 -30.31
CA ALA A 13 -29.10 -24.01 -29.94
C ALA A 13 -28.17 -24.92 -30.76
N TYR A 14 -28.64 -26.10 -31.17
CA TYR A 14 -27.81 -27.14 -31.81
C TYR A 14 -28.32 -27.58 -33.19
N ASN A 15 -29.36 -26.93 -33.73
CA ASN A 15 -30.05 -27.28 -34.98
C ASN A 15 -30.41 -28.78 -35.08
N ALA A 16 -30.86 -29.35 -33.96
CA ALA A 16 -31.13 -30.77 -33.81
C ALA A 16 -32.59 -31.12 -34.16
N ASP A 17 -32.81 -32.37 -34.60
CA ASP A 17 -34.16 -32.89 -34.80
C ASP A 17 -34.94 -33.02 -33.47
N TYR A 18 -36.25 -33.17 -33.57
CA TYR A 18 -37.12 -33.17 -32.39
C TYR A 18 -36.80 -34.32 -31.42
N ALA A 19 -36.49 -35.52 -31.95
CA ALA A 19 -36.18 -36.69 -31.14
C ALA A 19 -34.90 -36.48 -30.31
N THR A 20 -33.83 -35.98 -30.94
CA THR A 20 -32.56 -35.70 -30.26
C THR A 20 -32.72 -34.59 -29.23
N ALA A 21 -33.47 -33.55 -29.55
CA ALA A 21 -33.72 -32.44 -28.64
C ALA A 21 -34.65 -32.80 -27.47
N HIS A 22 -35.59 -33.72 -27.67
CA HIS A 22 -36.46 -34.21 -26.61
C HIS A 22 -35.68 -35.03 -25.60
N ALA A 23 -34.77 -35.89 -26.09
CA ALA A 23 -33.90 -36.70 -25.23
C ALA A 23 -32.86 -35.89 -24.45
N ASN A 24 -32.34 -34.78 -25.02
CA ASN A 24 -31.21 -34.04 -24.44
C ASN A 24 -31.58 -32.68 -23.83
N GLY A 25 -32.80 -32.18 -24.03
CA GLY A 25 -33.23 -30.87 -23.50
C GLY A 25 -33.14 -30.75 -21.98
N SER A 26 -33.45 -31.81 -21.23
CA SER A 26 -33.33 -31.83 -19.76
C SER A 26 -31.87 -31.69 -19.30
N ARG A 27 -30.93 -32.33 -20.01
CA ARG A 27 -29.48 -32.25 -19.75
C ARG A 27 -28.94 -30.84 -19.99
N LEU A 28 -29.42 -30.17 -21.04
CA LEU A 28 -29.05 -28.77 -21.32
C LEU A 28 -29.49 -27.83 -20.19
N MET A 29 -30.72 -27.97 -19.71
CA MET A 29 -31.22 -27.17 -18.58
C MET A 29 -30.47 -27.49 -17.28
N ALA A 30 -30.16 -28.76 -17.01
CA ALA A 30 -29.33 -29.15 -15.88
C ALA A 30 -27.94 -28.50 -15.95
N ASN A 31 -27.28 -28.54 -17.11
CA ASN A 31 -25.98 -27.89 -17.31
C ASN A 31 -26.06 -26.36 -17.17
N ALA A 32 -27.11 -25.72 -17.69
CA ALA A 32 -27.35 -24.28 -17.55
C ALA A 32 -27.55 -23.88 -16.08
N ASN A 33 -28.33 -24.67 -15.33
CA ASN A 33 -28.54 -24.45 -13.90
C ASN A 33 -27.26 -24.69 -13.09
N VAL A 34 -26.47 -25.70 -13.41
CA VAL A 34 -25.16 -25.95 -12.78
C VAL A 34 -24.19 -24.78 -13.05
N LYS A 35 -24.16 -24.25 -14.28
CA LYS A 35 -23.37 -23.04 -14.60
C LYS A 35 -23.83 -21.82 -13.82
N LYS A 36 -25.15 -21.62 -13.70
CA LYS A 36 -25.72 -20.54 -12.89
C LYS A 36 -25.34 -20.70 -11.42
N LEU A 37 -25.54 -21.87 -10.84
CA LEU A 37 -25.16 -22.16 -9.46
C LEU A 37 -23.66 -21.98 -9.23
N LEU A 38 -22.81 -22.37 -10.18
CA LEU A 38 -21.37 -22.16 -10.08
C LEU A 38 -20.99 -20.67 -10.18
N ALA A 39 -21.72 -19.89 -10.97
CA ALA A 39 -21.54 -18.43 -11.03
C ALA A 39 -21.99 -17.78 -9.71
N ASP A 40 -23.16 -18.16 -9.20
CA ASP A 40 -23.70 -17.69 -7.92
C ASP A 40 -22.76 -18.06 -6.75
N LEU A 41 -22.23 -19.29 -6.75
CA LEU A 41 -21.24 -19.75 -5.75
C LEU A 41 -19.91 -19.03 -5.89
N LYS A 42 -19.46 -18.69 -7.10
CA LYS A 42 -18.25 -17.88 -7.31
C LYS A 42 -18.44 -16.44 -6.86
N GLU A 43 -19.60 -15.86 -7.12
CA GLU A 43 -19.97 -14.53 -6.64
C GLU A 43 -20.08 -14.51 -5.11
N GLN A 44 -20.69 -15.53 -4.51
CA GLN A 44 -20.71 -15.73 -3.07
C GLN A 44 -19.31 -15.98 -2.49
N GLN A 45 -18.46 -16.77 -3.14
CA GLN A 45 -17.06 -16.94 -2.71
C GLN A 45 -16.25 -15.66 -2.85
N GLN A 46 -16.48 -14.85 -3.89
CA GLN A 46 -15.86 -13.54 -4.05
C GLN A 46 -16.34 -12.56 -2.98
N ALA A 47 -17.62 -12.63 -2.59
CA ALA A 47 -18.15 -11.90 -1.45
C ALA A 47 -17.52 -12.41 -0.13
N ASP A 48 -17.44 -13.73 0.09
CA ASP A 48 -16.85 -14.37 1.28
C ASP A 48 -15.32 -14.20 1.40
N LEU A 49 -14.63 -13.93 0.29
CA LEU A 49 -13.20 -13.56 0.27
C LEU A 49 -12.96 -12.13 0.81
N PHE A 50 -14.02 -11.35 1.08
CA PHE A 50 -14.08 -10.08 1.83
C PHE A 50 -12.80 -9.22 1.87
N LEU A 51 -12.18 -9.02 0.71
CA LEU A 51 -11.47 -7.78 0.41
C LEU A 51 -12.47 -6.91 -0.31
N THR A 52 -13.20 -6.09 0.43
CA THR A 52 -13.97 -5.02 -0.20
C THR A 52 -12.99 -4.03 -0.84
N SER A 53 -13.44 -3.24 -1.82
CA SER A 53 -12.61 -2.16 -2.35
C SER A 53 -12.16 -1.19 -1.24
N GLU A 54 -12.96 -1.04 -0.17
CA GLU A 54 -12.59 -0.26 1.01
C GLU A 54 -11.45 -0.90 1.80
N ASP A 55 -11.41 -2.22 1.95
CA ASP A 55 -10.30 -2.93 2.62
C ASP A 55 -8.98 -2.70 1.89
N ILE A 56 -9.01 -2.79 0.56
CA ILE A 56 -7.84 -2.52 -0.29
C ILE A 56 -7.39 -1.06 -0.13
N LEU A 57 -8.33 -0.12 -0.14
CA LEU A 57 -8.04 1.30 0.07
C LEU A 57 -7.46 1.56 1.46
N ARG A 58 -7.97 0.90 2.50
CA ARG A 58 -7.43 1.01 3.87
C ARG A 58 -5.98 0.54 3.95
N GLU A 59 -5.63 -0.58 3.31
CA GLU A 59 -4.24 -1.05 3.29
C GLU A 59 -3.32 -0.12 2.48
N TYR A 60 -3.78 0.40 1.33
CA TYR A 60 -3.02 1.42 0.60
C TYR A 60 -2.85 2.71 1.44
N ALA A 61 -3.86 3.13 2.19
CA ALA A 61 -3.77 4.28 3.08
C ALA A 61 -2.71 4.06 4.17
N LYS A 62 -2.72 2.90 4.84
CA LYS A 62 -1.68 2.55 5.81
C LYS A 62 -0.28 2.62 5.20
N GLN A 63 -0.08 2.03 4.02
CA GLN A 63 1.21 2.06 3.34
C GLN A 63 1.63 3.48 2.95
N ALA A 64 0.70 4.28 2.42
CA ALA A 64 0.94 5.65 1.98
C ALA A 64 1.36 6.60 3.12
N PHE A 65 0.78 6.42 4.31
CA PHE A 65 1.00 7.28 5.46
C PHE A 65 1.97 6.71 6.50
N SER A 66 2.54 5.53 6.26
CA SER A 66 3.50 4.91 7.17
C SER A 66 4.84 5.64 7.21
N SER A 67 5.49 5.60 8.39
CA SER A 67 6.83 6.12 8.61
C SER A 67 7.73 5.08 9.27
N LEU A 68 9.03 5.12 8.97
CA LEU A 68 10.02 4.29 9.69
C LEU A 68 9.99 4.58 11.20
N GLY A 69 9.71 5.83 11.60
CA GLY A 69 9.60 6.22 13.01
C GLY A 69 8.48 5.50 13.77
N ASP A 70 7.52 4.89 13.06
CA ASP A 70 6.48 4.07 13.68
C ASP A 70 7.01 2.69 14.08
N ILE A 71 8.11 2.25 13.48
CA ILE A 71 8.64 0.88 13.59
C ILE A 71 9.96 0.84 14.35
N ILE A 72 10.82 1.85 14.17
CA ILE A 72 12.14 1.89 14.78
C ILE A 72 12.21 2.85 15.97
N LYS A 73 13.10 2.54 16.90
CA LYS A 73 13.63 3.43 17.93
C LYS A 73 15.13 3.56 17.70
N TYR A 74 15.67 4.75 17.91
CA TYR A 74 17.10 4.95 17.84
C TYR A 74 17.60 5.61 19.13
N ASN A 75 18.81 5.25 19.54
CA ASN A 75 19.52 5.86 20.63
C ASN A 75 20.77 6.54 20.08
N VAL A 76 21.00 7.80 20.47
CA VAL A 76 22.17 8.56 20.05
C VAL A 76 23.04 8.81 21.25
N GLN A 77 24.26 8.28 21.23
CA GLN A 77 25.26 8.52 22.25
C GLN A 77 26.38 9.38 21.70
N LYS A 78 26.90 10.29 22.54
CA LYS A 78 28.08 11.09 22.22
C LYS A 78 29.30 10.36 22.76
N GLU A 79 30.19 9.96 21.87
CA GLU A 79 31.45 9.34 22.23
C GLU A 79 32.61 10.27 21.90
N ILE A 80 33.71 10.11 22.63
CA ILE A 80 34.95 10.85 22.41
C ILE A 80 35.86 9.96 21.56
N ALA A 81 36.37 10.51 20.47
CA ALA A 81 37.32 9.80 19.61
C ALA A 81 38.59 9.51 20.43
N THR A 82 38.91 8.23 20.55
CA THR A 82 40.07 7.75 21.29
C THR A 82 40.91 6.88 20.36
N ASP A 83 42.19 7.20 20.27
CA ASP A 83 43.18 6.42 19.56
C ASP A 83 43.96 5.56 20.58
N PRO A 84 44.09 4.24 20.35
CA PRO A 84 44.78 3.34 21.27
C PRO A 84 46.28 3.65 21.48
N GLU A 85 46.96 4.37 20.58
CA GLU A 85 48.36 4.76 20.74
C GLU A 85 48.55 6.17 21.33
N THR A 86 47.68 7.12 20.97
CA THR A 86 47.86 8.54 21.32
C THR A 86 46.87 9.07 22.35
N GLY A 87 45.86 8.28 22.73
CA GLY A 87 44.85 8.65 23.71
C GLY A 87 43.69 9.45 23.09
N THR A 88 43.15 10.43 23.81
CA THR A 88 42.01 11.22 23.32
C THR A 88 42.40 12.05 22.10
N VAL A 89 41.65 11.92 21.01
CA VAL A 89 41.85 12.72 19.80
C VAL A 89 41.35 14.14 20.06
N LEU A 90 42.24 15.11 19.93
CA LEU A 90 41.95 16.53 20.10
C LEU A 90 41.79 17.23 18.75
N ASP A 91 40.93 18.24 18.69
CA ASP A 91 40.76 19.10 17.52
C ASP A 91 41.87 20.17 17.43
N THR A 92 41.83 21.01 16.40
CA THR A 92 42.82 22.10 16.20
C THR A 92 42.82 23.14 17.33
N SER A 93 41.80 23.12 18.21
CA SER A 93 41.66 24.00 19.38
C SER A 93 41.87 23.25 20.70
N ASP A 94 42.49 22.06 20.66
CA ASP A 94 42.82 21.23 21.82
C ASP A 94 41.60 20.67 22.60
N ASN A 95 40.43 20.62 21.97
CA ASN A 95 39.22 20.03 22.56
C ASN A 95 39.02 18.58 22.11
N PRO A 96 38.48 17.68 22.97
CA PRO A 96 38.16 16.32 22.58
C PRO A 96 37.17 16.27 21.42
N VAL A 97 37.55 15.57 20.35
CA VAL A 97 36.66 15.32 19.20
C VAL A 97 35.53 14.41 19.66
N LYS A 98 34.30 14.89 19.50
CA LYS A 98 33.08 14.14 19.84
C LYS A 98 32.37 13.71 18.57
N PHE A 99 31.98 12.45 18.51
CA PHE A 99 31.15 11.92 17.44
C PHE A 99 29.88 11.29 18.01
N HIS A 100 28.87 11.14 17.16
CA HIS A 100 27.60 10.53 17.54
C HIS A 100 27.58 9.08 17.06
N VAL A 101 27.41 8.14 17.99
CA VAL A 101 27.09 6.75 17.68
C VAL A 101 25.58 6.60 17.76
N THR A 102 24.99 6.01 16.72
CA THR A 102 23.53 5.79 16.65
C THR A 102 23.25 4.30 16.57
N ASP A 103 22.54 3.80 17.58
CA ASP A 103 22.02 2.44 17.57
C ASP A 103 20.55 2.45 17.19
N ILE A 104 20.14 1.57 16.28
CA ILE A 104 18.76 1.47 15.79
C ILE A 104 18.19 0.10 16.18
N TYR A 105 17.00 0.13 16.77
CA TYR A 105 16.27 -1.03 17.25
C TYR A 105 14.82 -0.98 16.75
N LEU A 106 14.14 -2.12 16.77
CA LEU A 106 12.69 -2.17 16.58
C LEU A 106 11.97 -1.74 17.85
N LYS A 107 10.79 -1.16 17.67
CA LYS A 107 9.80 -1.06 18.74
C LYS A 107 9.33 -2.46 19.19
N PRO A 108 8.66 -2.57 20.35
CA PRO A 108 7.97 -3.79 20.73
C PRO A 108 7.07 -4.27 19.59
N SER A 109 7.06 -5.58 19.34
CA SER A 109 6.35 -6.16 18.18
C SER A 109 4.86 -5.83 18.16
N ASP A 110 4.24 -5.69 19.33
CA ASP A 110 2.81 -5.38 19.48
C ASP A 110 2.47 -3.93 19.12
N ASP A 111 3.48 -3.04 19.11
CA ASP A 111 3.33 -1.62 18.73
C ASP A 111 3.57 -1.39 17.22
N ILE A 112 3.94 -2.45 16.49
CA ILE A 112 4.31 -2.37 15.07
C ILE A 112 3.17 -2.90 14.21
N ASP A 113 2.67 -2.06 13.29
CA ASP A 113 1.85 -2.55 12.18
C ASP A 113 2.77 -3.18 11.13
N TRP A 114 2.80 -4.51 11.06
CA TRP A 114 3.64 -5.23 10.11
C TRP A 114 3.12 -5.17 8.67
N SER A 115 1.88 -4.73 8.42
CA SER A 115 1.31 -4.68 7.06
C SER A 115 2.00 -3.66 6.15
N VAL A 116 2.72 -2.69 6.74
CA VAL A 116 3.45 -1.65 6.00
C VAL A 116 4.92 -2.00 5.75
N VAL A 117 5.42 -3.08 6.36
CA VAL A 117 6.82 -3.52 6.24
C VAL A 117 6.98 -4.41 5.01
N LYS A 118 7.87 -4.00 4.09
CA LYS A 118 8.22 -4.78 2.90
C LYS A 118 9.26 -5.84 3.20
N SER A 119 10.31 -5.49 3.95
CA SER A 119 11.35 -6.44 4.33
C SER A 119 12.05 -6.03 5.62
N ILE A 120 12.54 -7.03 6.34
CA ILE A 120 13.34 -6.85 7.55
C ILE A 120 14.43 -7.92 7.61
N HIS A 121 15.67 -7.50 7.83
CA HIS A 121 16.80 -8.42 7.98
C HIS A 121 17.96 -7.78 8.75
N LYS A 122 18.89 -8.61 9.21
CA LYS A 122 20.14 -8.17 9.81
C LYS A 122 21.26 -8.25 8.76
N GLY A 123 21.72 -7.10 8.30
CA GLY A 123 22.87 -6.96 7.41
C GLY A 123 24.20 -7.06 8.16
N ARG A 124 25.30 -6.82 7.44
CA ARG A 124 26.66 -6.77 8.01
C ARG A 124 26.78 -5.67 9.07
N ASP A 125 26.17 -4.53 8.81
CA ASP A 125 26.34 -3.31 9.60
C ASP A 125 25.15 -3.03 10.54
N GLY A 126 24.15 -3.91 10.61
CA GLY A 126 23.04 -3.78 11.55
C GLY A 126 21.68 -4.17 10.99
N LEU A 127 20.63 -3.66 11.65
CA LEU A 127 19.24 -3.85 11.28
C LEU A 127 18.88 -3.05 10.03
N VAL A 128 18.27 -3.72 9.04
CA VAL A 128 17.73 -3.10 7.84
C VAL A 128 16.23 -3.33 7.81
N VAL A 129 15.46 -2.25 7.67
CA VAL A 129 14.00 -2.26 7.56
C VAL A 129 13.61 -1.48 6.31
N GLU A 130 12.81 -2.11 5.44
CA GLU A 130 12.25 -1.48 4.26
C GLU A 130 10.73 -1.43 4.35
N LEU A 131 10.14 -0.30 3.99
CA LEU A 131 8.68 -0.13 3.88
C LEU A 131 8.24 -0.29 2.42
N TYR A 132 6.94 -0.51 2.22
CA TYR A 132 6.35 -0.44 0.89
C TYR A 132 6.48 0.95 0.26
N ASP A 133 6.42 1.02 -1.07
CA ASP A 133 6.54 2.28 -1.80
C ASP A 133 5.31 3.18 -1.54
N LYS A 134 5.51 4.17 -0.69
CA LYS A 134 4.51 5.18 -0.35
C LYS A 134 3.98 5.93 -1.57
N GLN A 135 4.82 6.24 -2.56
CA GLN A 135 4.39 6.99 -3.74
C GLN A 135 3.47 6.15 -4.61
N LYS A 136 3.76 4.85 -4.74
CA LYS A 136 2.87 3.92 -5.43
C LYS A 136 1.54 3.79 -4.72
N ALA A 137 1.56 3.60 -3.40
CA ALA A 137 0.33 3.53 -2.61
C ALA A 137 -0.52 4.81 -2.74
N MET A 138 0.10 5.99 -2.69
CA MET A 138 -0.59 7.28 -2.88
C MET A 138 -1.23 7.42 -4.27
N ARG A 139 -0.54 7.00 -5.35
CA ARG A 139 -1.11 7.01 -6.71
C ARG A 139 -2.35 6.12 -6.80
N GLU A 140 -2.24 4.90 -6.28
CA GLU A 140 -3.35 3.93 -6.26
C GLU A 140 -4.56 4.40 -5.43
N LEU A 141 -4.36 5.27 -4.43
CA LEU A 141 -5.43 5.94 -3.70
C LEU A 141 -6.07 7.06 -4.52
N ILE A 142 -5.27 7.94 -5.13
CA ILE A 142 -5.78 9.05 -5.95
C ILE A 142 -6.63 8.52 -7.12
N ASP A 143 -6.17 7.45 -7.77
CA ASP A 143 -6.87 6.86 -8.93
C ASP A 143 -8.23 6.24 -8.56
N ARG A 144 -8.40 5.82 -7.30
CA ARG A 144 -9.62 5.13 -6.82
C ARG A 144 -10.53 6.00 -5.97
N LEU A 145 -10.02 7.09 -5.40
CA LEU A 145 -10.84 8.06 -4.69
C LEU A 145 -11.69 8.84 -5.70
N PRO A 146 -12.96 9.13 -5.40
CA PRO A 146 -13.73 10.05 -6.22
C PRO A 146 -12.95 11.37 -6.33
N ALA A 147 -12.87 11.94 -7.53
CA ALA A 147 -12.18 13.20 -7.76
C ALA A 147 -12.55 14.19 -6.65
N ALA A 148 -11.54 14.70 -5.96
CA ALA A 148 -11.75 15.66 -4.89
C ALA A 148 -12.70 16.73 -5.43
N LYS A 149 -13.80 17.00 -4.70
CA LYS A 149 -14.59 18.21 -4.96
C LYS A 149 -13.69 19.36 -4.57
N VAL A 150 -12.83 19.77 -5.50
CA VAL A 150 -12.10 21.03 -5.40
C VAL A 150 -13.18 22.10 -5.47
N THR A 151 -13.57 22.63 -4.33
CA THR A 151 -14.13 23.97 -4.32
C THR A 151 -12.98 24.89 -4.70
N ASP A 152 -13.19 25.76 -5.68
CA ASP A 152 -12.17 26.64 -6.30
C ASP A 152 -11.32 27.47 -5.29
N SER A 153 -11.63 27.45 -4.00
CA SER A 153 -10.86 28.09 -2.92
C SER A 153 -9.57 27.37 -2.51
N ASP A 154 -9.45 26.06 -2.74
CA ASP A 154 -8.43 25.24 -2.04
C ASP A 154 -7.12 25.09 -2.84
N GLU A 155 -7.17 25.19 -4.17
CA GLU A 155 -5.96 25.22 -5.01
C GLU A 155 -5.11 26.47 -4.72
N ASP A 156 -5.77 27.62 -4.52
CA ASP A 156 -5.10 28.86 -4.13
C ASP A 156 -4.45 28.72 -2.74
N SER A 157 -5.07 28.00 -1.80
CA SER A 157 -4.53 27.82 -0.45
C SER A 157 -3.25 26.97 -0.43
N LEU A 158 -3.18 25.92 -1.25
CA LEU A 158 -1.97 25.07 -1.35
C LEU A 158 -0.81 25.79 -2.05
N LEU A 159 -1.07 26.49 -3.15
CA LEU A 159 -0.05 27.28 -3.85
C LEU A 159 0.49 28.40 -2.94
N GLN A 160 -0.39 29.10 -2.20
CA GLN A 160 0.02 30.14 -1.27
C GLN A 160 0.87 29.60 -0.11
N ALA A 161 0.54 28.41 0.41
CA ALA A 161 1.33 27.77 1.46
C ALA A 161 2.74 27.39 0.97
N ILE A 162 2.87 26.87 -0.24
CA ILE A 162 4.15 26.55 -0.87
C ILE A 162 4.98 27.81 -1.12
N ILE A 163 4.37 28.86 -1.68
CA ILE A 163 5.03 30.15 -1.94
C ILE A 163 5.50 30.80 -0.63
N THR A 164 4.68 30.76 0.41
CA THR A 164 5.01 31.33 1.73
C THR A 164 6.21 30.60 2.35
N ARG A 165 6.24 29.28 2.28
CA ARG A 165 7.36 28.48 2.81
C ARG A 165 8.65 28.69 2.00
N ALA A 166 8.55 28.82 0.67
CA ALA A 166 9.69 29.13 -0.19
C ALA A 166 10.28 30.51 0.12
N LYS A 167 9.44 31.52 0.37
CA LYS A 167 9.88 32.86 0.80
C LYS A 167 10.55 32.84 2.18
N GLN A 168 9.98 32.14 3.16
CA GLN A 168 10.59 31.98 4.48
C GLN A 168 11.94 31.27 4.42
N SER A 169 12.08 30.25 3.56
CA SER A 169 13.37 29.56 3.36
C SER A 169 14.44 30.43 2.72
N ASN A 170 14.07 31.40 1.87
CA ASN A 170 15.03 32.29 1.22
C ASN A 170 15.44 33.48 2.11
N LEU A 171 14.60 33.91 3.04
CA LEU A 171 14.99 34.92 4.05
C LEU A 171 16.00 34.37 5.08
N LEU A 172 15.98 33.07 5.35
CA LEU A 172 16.92 32.41 6.28
C LEU A 172 18.30 32.10 5.68
N LYS A 173 18.50 32.37 4.38
CA LYS A 173 19.77 32.14 3.66
C LYS A 173 20.52 33.43 3.32
N GLY A 174 20.03 34.59 3.75
CA GLY A 174 20.54 35.91 3.33
C GLY A 174 21.44 36.64 4.33
N ASP A 175 21.71 36.08 5.53
CA ASP A 175 22.42 36.79 6.60
C ASP A 175 23.76 36.16 7.02
N ASP A 176 24.31 35.22 6.24
CA ASP A 176 25.65 34.67 6.44
C ASP A 176 26.48 34.84 5.15
N ASP A 177 26.97 36.06 4.89
CA ASP A 177 28.21 36.37 4.15
C ASP A 177 28.62 37.84 4.35
#